data_AF-A0A023FET5-F1
#
_entry.id   AF-A0A023FET5-F1
#
_cell.length_a   1.000
_cell.length_b   1.000
_cell.length_c   1.000
_cell.angle_alpha   90.00
_cell.angle_beta   90.00
_cell.angle_gamma   90.00
#
_symmetry.space_group_name_H-M   'P 1'
#
loop_
_entity.id
_entity.type
_entity.pdbx_description
1 polymer ?
#
loop_
_entity_poly.entity_id
_entity_poly.type
_entity_poly.pdbx_seq_one_letter_code
_entity_poly.pdbx_strand_id
1 'polypeptide(L)'
;MSEDDDLVRTGIHDIRDEIPAGGSNTREVWDESEDETDRAQHISSDTASVEPSDQELPACRPSDTKPSYPGRRKEEIYRKRPEGRRSTPRSPSPAQLKKKVPPQGQQSYYIFCAAAVFCGLILLVQYLFNETSAPVPLADGRLLTLREHLRRLKDTYTAQPEYSWQIIRSSVVDMLNDTGFYTGPAVITFLASVKNERFATCLSKKVATALSYTFDDGGDYGTIDADELLVSEDVARHIIDNRCKEVVEKRQRHVMVASHLEQWNPDAAMMLHPLCDQENARYKNVTYILTVFTKHEDVSGRRERTEYDRLAETALNSAWESMDSNQRFAIISRVTGNVVLVREDSESCFA
;
A
#
# COMPACT_ATOMS: atom_id res chain seq x y z
N MET A 1 75.16 54.82 22.60
CA MET A 1 74.35 53.60 22.40
C MET A 1 72.90 54.08 22.42
N SER A 2 72.32 54.55 21.32
CA SER A 2 72.58 54.23 19.90
C SER A 2 72.36 52.73 19.58
N GLU A 3 71.62 52.33 18.55
CA GLU A 3 70.88 53.07 17.50
C GLU A 3 69.58 52.32 17.12
N ASP A 4 68.51 53.08 16.86
CA ASP A 4 67.61 53.14 15.67
C ASP A 4 67.16 51.85 14.94
N ASP A 5 65.89 51.68 14.50
CA ASP A 5 64.61 52.34 14.91
C ASP A 5 63.41 51.34 14.91
N ASP A 6 62.39 51.24 14.03
CA ASP A 6 61.95 51.91 12.78
C ASP A 6 60.39 51.79 12.62
N LEU A 7 59.82 52.40 11.58
CA LEU A 7 58.39 52.66 11.31
C LEU A 7 57.77 51.59 10.35
N VAL A 8 56.50 51.57 9.88
CA VAL A 8 55.45 52.60 9.65
C VAL A 8 54.01 52.02 9.79
N ARG A 9 53.04 52.92 10.01
CA ARG A 9 51.56 52.85 9.80
C ARG A 9 51.16 52.36 8.37
N THR A 10 49.91 52.13 7.91
CA THR A 10 48.47 52.25 8.34
C THR A 10 47.63 51.36 7.38
N GLY A 11 46.34 51.01 7.55
CA GLY A 11 45.35 51.25 8.61
C GLY A 11 44.07 52.00 8.14
N ILE A 12 42.88 51.51 8.56
CA ILE A 12 41.50 52.04 8.35
C ILE A 12 40.86 51.86 6.96
N HIS A 13 39.75 51.11 6.91
CA HIS A 13 38.49 51.61 6.34
C HIS A 13 37.27 50.96 6.99
N ASP A 14 36.21 51.74 7.17
CA ASP A 14 34.91 51.37 7.74
C ASP A 14 33.81 51.70 6.71
N ILE A 15 32.84 50.82 6.52
CA ILE A 15 31.66 51.01 5.65
C ILE A 15 30.46 50.31 6.29
N ARG A 16 29.46 51.11 6.66
CA ARG A 16 28.06 50.70 6.82
C ARG A 16 27.35 50.84 5.48
N ASP A 17 26.31 50.05 5.26
CA ASP A 17 25.15 50.44 4.46
C ASP A 17 23.87 49.84 5.05
N GLU A 18 22.72 50.45 4.74
CA GLU A 18 21.43 50.18 5.41
C GLU A 18 20.44 49.34 4.55
N ILE A 19 19.32 48.97 5.19
CA ILE A 19 18.29 48.05 4.70
C ILE A 19 17.37 48.75 3.67
N PRO A 20 16.67 47.99 2.80
CA PRO A 20 15.21 48.11 2.85
C PRO A 20 14.48 46.76 2.85
N ALA A 21 13.31 46.72 3.48
CA ALA A 21 12.41 45.57 3.45
C ALA A 21 11.53 45.59 2.19
N GLY A 22 11.20 44.40 1.67
CA GLY A 22 10.23 44.22 0.59
C GLY A 22 9.71 42.78 0.59
N GLY A 23 8.41 42.60 0.83
CA GLY A 23 7.77 41.29 0.82
C GLY A 23 6.97 41.06 -0.46
N SER A 24 7.00 39.84 -0.99
CA SER A 24 6.17 39.39 -2.11
C SER A 24 5.72 37.95 -1.89
N ASN A 25 4.42 37.69 -2.00
CA ASN A 25 3.88 36.33 -2.00
C ASN A 25 4.32 35.58 -3.27
N THR A 26 5.09 34.51 -3.13
CA THR A 26 5.14 33.42 -4.11
C THR A 26 4.41 32.21 -3.54
N ARG A 27 3.20 31.96 -4.06
CA ARG A 27 2.60 30.62 -4.02
C ARG A 27 3.38 29.79 -5.04
N GLU A 28 4.31 28.96 -4.57
CA GLU A 28 4.95 27.99 -5.44
C GLU A 28 3.93 26.90 -5.79
N VAL A 29 3.59 26.86 -7.08
CA VAL A 29 2.81 25.77 -7.68
C VAL A 29 3.82 24.69 -8.02
N TRP A 30 3.62 23.51 -7.45
CA TRP A 30 4.44 22.34 -7.75
C TRP A 30 4.12 21.84 -9.16
N ASP A 31 5.11 21.86 -10.04
CA ASP A 31 5.04 21.26 -11.37
C ASP A 31 5.57 19.81 -11.30
N GLU A 32 4.99 18.89 -12.07
CA GLU A 32 5.26 17.45 -11.95
C GLU A 32 6.33 17.00 -12.96
N SER A 33 7.62 17.10 -12.59
CA SER A 33 8.72 16.49 -13.36
C SER A 33 9.99 16.19 -12.55
N GLU A 34 10.05 15.04 -11.88
CA GLU A 34 11.28 14.27 -11.54
C GLU A 34 10.90 12.99 -10.75
N ASP A 35 10.54 11.90 -11.45
CA ASP A 35 10.23 10.60 -10.83
C ASP A 35 10.51 9.40 -11.77
N GLU A 36 11.58 9.47 -12.59
CA GLU A 36 11.96 8.36 -13.51
C GLU A 36 13.49 8.11 -13.69
N THR A 37 14.34 8.48 -12.72
CA THR A 37 15.72 7.95 -12.63
C THR A 37 16.20 7.85 -11.18
N ASP A 38 16.38 6.61 -10.69
CA ASP A 38 17.44 6.26 -9.71
C ASP A 38 17.48 4.75 -9.36
N ARG A 39 16.39 3.99 -9.53
CA ARG A 39 16.30 2.56 -9.12
C ARG A 39 17.12 1.57 -9.97
N ALA A 40 17.93 2.04 -10.92
CA ALA A 40 18.48 1.23 -12.02
C ALA A 40 20.02 1.09 -12.02
N GLN A 41 20.66 0.84 -10.87
CA GLN A 41 22.12 0.62 -10.86
C GLN A 41 22.70 -0.22 -9.70
N HIS A 42 22.22 -1.47 -9.52
CA HIS A 42 22.98 -2.49 -8.77
C HIS A 42 22.75 -3.91 -9.31
N ILE A 43 23.32 -4.20 -10.49
CA ILE A 43 23.54 -5.58 -10.98
C ILE A 43 24.98 -5.72 -11.47
N SER A 44 25.76 -6.51 -10.74
CA SER A 44 26.98 -7.17 -11.22
C SER A 44 26.82 -8.62 -10.75
N SER A 45 26.47 -9.57 -11.61
CA SER A 45 27.40 -10.25 -12.52
C SER A 45 28.66 -10.75 -11.82
N ASP A 46 28.63 -12.04 -11.47
CA ASP A 46 29.79 -12.92 -11.55
C ASP A 46 29.29 -14.31 -11.98
N THR A 47 29.88 -14.87 -13.04
CA THR A 47 29.47 -16.15 -13.64
C THR A 47 30.69 -17.05 -13.76
N ALA A 48 30.73 -18.11 -12.94
CA ALA A 48 31.80 -19.11 -12.97
C ALA A 48 31.21 -20.52 -13.12
N SER A 49 31.52 -21.18 -14.25
CA SER A 49 30.89 -22.44 -14.66
C SER A 49 31.59 -23.67 -14.07
N VAL A 50 30.86 -24.56 -13.40
CA VAL A 50 31.28 -25.96 -13.15
C VAL A 50 30.09 -26.92 -13.22
N GLU A 51 30.08 -27.77 -14.24
CA GLU A 51 29.39 -29.06 -14.37
C GLU A 51 30.17 -29.90 -15.41
N PRO A 52 29.96 -31.23 -15.58
CA PRO A 52 28.89 -32.07 -15.02
C PRO A 52 29.38 -33.33 -14.25
N SER A 53 28.43 -34.11 -13.73
CA SER A 53 28.58 -35.56 -13.60
C SER A 53 27.20 -36.25 -13.61
N ASP A 54 26.98 -37.17 -14.55
CA ASP A 54 25.70 -37.83 -14.75
C ASP A 54 25.36 -38.89 -13.70
N GLN A 55 24.06 -39.11 -13.45
CA GLN A 55 23.54 -40.43 -13.09
C GLN A 55 22.05 -40.56 -13.44
N GLU A 56 21.69 -41.65 -14.14
CA GLU A 56 20.36 -41.85 -14.73
C GLU A 56 19.40 -42.71 -13.88
N LEU A 57 18.12 -42.29 -13.85
CA LEU A 57 16.93 -43.16 -13.91
C LEU A 57 16.65 -44.11 -12.70
N PRO A 58 15.44 -44.73 -12.58
CA PRO A 58 14.33 -44.80 -13.54
C PRO A 58 12.99 -44.20 -13.10
N ALA A 59 12.13 -43.94 -14.10
CA ALA A 59 10.74 -43.54 -13.92
C ALA A 59 9.79 -44.74 -13.76
N CYS A 60 8.59 -44.51 -13.20
CA CYS A 60 7.53 -45.54 -13.09
C CYS A 60 6.14 -45.04 -13.50
N ARG A 61 5.61 -45.67 -14.56
CA ARG A 61 4.20 -45.76 -15.01
C ARG A 61 4.09 -47.08 -15.81
N PRO A 62 2.89 -47.65 -16.08
CA PRO A 62 1.54 -47.17 -15.79
C PRO A 62 0.67 -48.16 -14.99
N SER A 63 -0.61 -47.82 -14.79
CA SER A 63 -1.71 -48.78 -14.64
C SER A 63 -3.05 -48.12 -15.00
N ASP A 64 -3.90 -48.84 -15.74
CA ASP A 64 -5.15 -48.33 -16.30
C ASP A 64 -6.34 -48.37 -15.32
N THR A 65 -7.23 -47.38 -15.39
CA THR A 65 -8.66 -47.60 -15.12
C THR A 65 -9.52 -46.65 -15.96
N LYS A 66 -10.40 -47.20 -16.81
CA LYS A 66 -11.45 -46.45 -17.53
C LYS A 66 -12.78 -46.56 -16.78
N PRO A 67 -13.64 -45.53 -16.86
CA PRO A 67 -15.08 -45.73 -16.95
C PRO A 67 -15.57 -45.65 -18.40
N SER A 68 -16.61 -46.42 -18.73
CA SER A 68 -17.30 -46.38 -20.02
C SER A 68 -18.72 -45.85 -19.84
N TYR A 69 -19.20 -45.02 -20.76
CA TYR A 69 -20.60 -44.59 -20.84
C TYR A 69 -21.13 -44.73 -22.28
N PRO A 70 -22.04 -45.67 -22.56
CA PRO A 70 -22.71 -45.76 -23.85
C PRO A 70 -23.91 -44.81 -23.92
N GLY A 71 -24.15 -44.22 -25.09
CA GLY A 71 -25.34 -43.40 -25.34
C GLY A 71 -26.64 -44.23 -25.40
N ARG A 72 -27.79 -43.58 -25.18
CA ARG A 72 -29.12 -44.22 -25.23
C ARG A 72 -30.07 -43.45 -26.16
N ARG A 73 -30.89 -44.18 -26.93
CA ARG A 73 -31.73 -43.63 -28.01
C ARG A 73 -33.14 -44.25 -27.97
N LYS A 74 -34.17 -43.40 -28.01
CA LYS A 74 -35.61 -43.67 -28.27
C LYS A 74 -36.36 -44.69 -27.39
N GLU A 75 -37.48 -44.24 -26.83
CA GLU A 75 -38.88 -44.70 -27.07
C GLU A 75 -39.79 -43.62 -26.43
N GLU A 76 -40.75 -42.96 -27.09
CA GLU A 76 -41.99 -43.42 -27.75
C GLU A 76 -43.00 -44.13 -26.83
N ILE A 77 -44.01 -43.38 -26.34
CA ILE A 77 -45.15 -43.90 -25.59
C ILE A 77 -46.45 -43.54 -26.31
N TYR A 78 -47.13 -44.56 -26.83
CA TYR A 78 -48.50 -44.47 -27.33
C TYR A 78 -49.51 -44.32 -26.17
N ARG A 79 -50.59 -43.54 -26.37
CA ARG A 79 -51.83 -43.72 -25.60
C ARG A 79 -53.06 -43.68 -26.50
N LYS A 80 -53.96 -44.64 -26.28
CA LYS A 80 -55.11 -44.94 -27.16
C LYS A 80 -56.29 -44.00 -26.94
N ARG A 81 -57.05 -43.79 -28.01
CA ARG A 81 -58.43 -43.28 -28.01
C ARG A 81 -59.41 -44.47 -28.07
N PRO A 82 -60.62 -44.36 -27.49
CA PRO A 82 -61.79 -45.11 -27.93
C PRO A 82 -62.80 -44.20 -28.66
N GLU A 83 -63.65 -44.78 -29.51
CA GLU A 83 -64.70 -44.06 -30.24
C GLU A 83 -66.07 -44.11 -29.52
N GLY A 84 -66.95 -43.17 -29.86
CA GLY A 84 -68.38 -43.18 -29.48
C GLY A 84 -69.24 -42.48 -30.53
N ARG A 85 -70.11 -43.23 -31.22
CA ARG A 85 -70.99 -42.72 -32.29
C ARG A 85 -72.31 -42.17 -31.73
N ARG A 86 -72.89 -41.12 -32.35
CA ARG A 86 -74.10 -41.25 -33.21
C ARG A 86 -74.65 -39.95 -33.83
N SER A 87 -75.16 -40.11 -35.05
CA SER A 87 -76.29 -39.43 -35.73
C SER A 87 -76.38 -37.89 -35.85
N THR A 88 -76.36 -37.44 -37.10
CA THR A 88 -77.10 -36.30 -37.68
C THR A 88 -78.61 -36.65 -37.82
N PRO A 89 -79.54 -35.87 -38.48
CA PRO A 89 -79.40 -34.58 -39.17
C PRO A 89 -80.53 -33.53 -38.93
N ARG A 90 -80.27 -32.25 -39.28
CA ARG A 90 -81.05 -31.45 -40.26
C ARG A 90 -80.57 -29.99 -40.34
N SER A 91 -80.60 -29.43 -41.54
CA SER A 91 -80.68 -27.97 -41.80
C SER A 91 -82.16 -27.59 -41.98
N PRO A 92 -82.59 -26.35 -41.67
CA PRO A 92 -82.46 -25.29 -42.68
C PRO A 92 -82.05 -23.90 -42.16
N SER A 93 -81.48 -23.10 -43.06
CA SER A 93 -81.41 -21.62 -43.02
C SER A 93 -82.84 -21.01 -43.08
N PRO A 94 -83.13 -19.73 -42.69
CA PRO A 94 -82.32 -18.55 -43.05
C PRO A 94 -82.31 -17.35 -42.06
N ALA A 95 -81.81 -16.20 -42.55
CA ALA A 95 -82.07 -14.82 -42.12
C ALA A 95 -81.29 -14.21 -40.93
N GLN A 96 -80.03 -13.84 -41.22
CA GLN A 96 -79.42 -12.52 -40.94
C GLN A 96 -80.01 -11.62 -39.82
N LEU A 97 -79.19 -11.33 -38.80
CA LEU A 97 -79.20 -10.01 -38.15
C LEU A 97 -77.77 -9.54 -37.83
N LYS A 98 -77.27 -8.56 -38.61
CA LYS A 98 -75.90 -8.04 -38.45
C LYS A 98 -75.81 -7.06 -37.27
N LYS A 99 -75.19 -7.47 -36.15
CA LYS A 99 -74.58 -6.52 -35.21
C LYS A 99 -73.16 -6.16 -35.69
N LYS A 100 -72.89 -4.87 -35.87
CA LYS A 100 -71.53 -4.37 -36.15
C LYS A 100 -70.69 -4.47 -34.87
N VAL A 101 -69.52 -5.08 -34.96
CA VAL A 101 -68.41 -4.88 -34.01
C VAL A 101 -67.55 -3.73 -34.57
N PRO A 102 -67.14 -2.73 -33.76
CA PRO A 102 -66.23 -1.68 -34.22
C PRO A 102 -64.82 -2.23 -34.54
N PRO A 103 -64.02 -1.53 -35.36
CA PRO A 103 -62.70 -2.03 -35.81
C PRO A 103 -61.65 -1.98 -34.69
N GLN A 104 -61.64 -3.01 -33.84
CA GLN A 104 -60.70 -3.22 -32.74
C GLN A 104 -59.31 -3.65 -33.26
N GLY A 105 -58.65 -2.75 -34.01
CA GLY A 105 -57.31 -2.97 -34.57
C GLY A 105 -56.44 -1.70 -34.62
N GLN A 106 -57.00 -0.52 -34.85
CA GLN A 106 -56.21 0.72 -34.87
C GLN A 106 -55.85 1.21 -33.45
N GLN A 107 -56.77 1.12 -32.47
CA GLN A 107 -56.49 1.58 -31.10
C GLN A 107 -55.33 0.82 -30.43
N SER A 108 -55.21 -0.49 -30.64
CA SER A 108 -54.08 -1.26 -30.09
C SER A 108 -52.75 -0.83 -30.70
N TYR A 109 -52.70 -0.56 -32.02
CA TYR A 109 -51.50 -0.06 -32.69
C TYR A 109 -51.01 1.26 -32.09
N TYR A 110 -51.89 2.24 -31.89
CA TYR A 110 -51.51 3.51 -31.26
C TYR A 110 -51.00 3.35 -29.82
N ILE A 111 -51.58 2.42 -29.04
CA ILE A 111 -51.10 2.11 -27.69
C ILE A 111 -49.71 1.46 -27.72
N PHE A 112 -49.47 0.51 -28.64
CA PHE A 112 -48.14 -0.10 -28.80
C PHE A 112 -47.09 0.90 -29.29
N CYS A 113 -47.43 1.80 -30.22
CA CYS A 113 -46.52 2.86 -30.65
C CYS A 113 -46.22 3.86 -29.53
N ALA A 114 -47.22 4.29 -28.76
CA ALA A 114 -47.02 5.17 -27.60
C ALA A 114 -46.14 4.50 -26.53
N ALA A 115 -46.37 3.22 -26.23
CA ALA A 115 -45.53 2.46 -25.31
C ALA A 115 -44.09 2.31 -25.82
N ALA A 116 -43.88 2.04 -27.11
CA ALA A 116 -42.55 1.93 -27.71
C ALA A 116 -41.79 3.27 -27.65
N VAL A 117 -42.46 4.39 -27.94
CA VAL A 117 -41.87 5.74 -27.80
C VAL A 117 -41.58 6.06 -26.34
N PHE A 118 -42.46 5.70 -25.40
CA PHE A 118 -42.24 5.94 -23.97
C PHE A 118 -41.06 5.11 -23.42
N CYS A 119 -40.94 3.84 -23.79
CA CYS A 119 -39.77 3.02 -23.47
C CYS A 119 -38.49 3.56 -24.14
N GLY A 120 -38.56 4.03 -25.39
CA GLY A 120 -37.45 4.68 -26.07
C GLY A 120 -37.00 5.97 -25.38
N LEU A 121 -37.95 6.77 -24.88
CA LEU A 121 -37.66 7.96 -24.06
C LEU A 121 -37.08 7.60 -22.70
N ILE A 122 -37.56 6.55 -22.02
CA ILE A 122 -36.95 6.07 -20.77
C ILE A 122 -35.51 5.60 -21.00
N LEU A 123 -35.24 4.85 -22.08
CA LEU A 123 -33.88 4.41 -22.43
C LEU A 123 -32.99 5.57 -22.85
N LEU A 124 -33.52 6.58 -23.56
CA LEU A 124 -32.79 7.80 -23.90
C LEU A 124 -32.49 8.65 -22.65
N VAL A 125 -33.43 8.76 -21.73
CA VAL A 125 -33.23 9.39 -20.41
C VAL A 125 -32.17 8.61 -19.62
N GLN A 126 -32.27 7.29 -19.53
CA GLN A 126 -31.24 6.47 -18.87
C GLN A 126 -29.86 6.57 -19.56
N TYR A 127 -29.81 6.77 -20.88
CA TYR A 127 -28.56 7.00 -21.61
C TYR A 127 -27.98 8.40 -21.33
N LEU A 128 -28.80 9.44 -21.29
CA LEU A 128 -28.38 10.82 -21.03
C LEU A 128 -28.10 11.11 -19.55
N PHE A 129 -28.70 10.35 -18.63
CA PHE A 129 -28.36 10.36 -17.20
C PHE A 129 -27.32 9.30 -16.81
N ASN A 130 -26.98 8.36 -17.72
CA ASN A 130 -25.67 7.69 -17.72
C ASN A 130 -24.59 8.65 -18.29
N GLU A 131 -24.47 9.82 -17.66
CA GLU A 131 -23.15 10.35 -17.31
C GLU A 131 -22.43 9.21 -16.60
N THR A 132 -21.71 8.40 -17.38
CA THR A 132 -21.10 7.16 -16.92
C THR A 132 -19.89 7.58 -16.14
N SER A 133 -20.10 7.84 -14.84
CA SER A 133 -19.05 8.10 -13.86
C SER A 133 -18.04 6.98 -13.98
N ALA A 134 -16.95 7.26 -14.71
CA ALA A 134 -15.87 6.32 -14.87
C ALA A 134 -15.41 5.93 -13.46
N PRO A 135 -15.22 4.64 -13.17
CA PRO A 135 -14.74 4.23 -11.85
C PRO A 135 -13.36 4.87 -11.66
N VAL A 136 -13.32 5.93 -10.84
CA VAL A 136 -12.06 6.57 -10.44
C VAL A 136 -11.18 5.45 -9.89
N PRO A 137 -9.97 5.23 -10.44
CA PRO A 137 -9.13 4.12 -10.01
C PRO A 137 -8.95 4.17 -8.49
N LEU A 138 -9.19 3.07 -7.79
CA LEU A 138 -9.11 3.04 -6.33
C LEU A 138 -7.71 3.45 -5.83
N ALA A 139 -6.68 3.15 -6.63
CA ALA A 139 -5.32 3.64 -6.45
C ALA A 139 -5.21 5.18 -6.46
N ASP A 140 -5.88 5.88 -7.38
CA ASP A 140 -5.87 7.35 -7.46
C ASP A 140 -6.50 7.98 -6.20
N GLY A 141 -7.67 7.48 -5.79
CA GLY A 141 -8.32 7.92 -4.54
C GLY A 141 -7.44 7.70 -3.29
N ARG A 142 -6.69 6.60 -3.24
CA ARG A 142 -5.76 6.30 -2.14
C ARG A 142 -4.48 7.13 -2.23
N LEU A 143 -3.90 7.34 -3.42
CA LEU A 143 -2.76 8.26 -3.63
C LEU A 143 -3.11 9.71 -3.28
N LEU A 144 -4.32 10.17 -3.58
CA LEU A 144 -4.83 11.48 -3.17
C LEU A 144 -4.97 11.57 -1.64
N THR A 145 -5.48 10.51 -1.00
CA THR A 145 -5.56 10.41 0.47
C THR A 145 -4.17 10.45 1.12
N LEU A 146 -3.20 9.70 0.59
CA LEU A 146 -1.80 9.74 1.01
C LEU A 146 -1.22 11.16 0.88
N ARG A 147 -1.37 11.78 -0.29
CA ARG A 147 -0.85 13.11 -0.63
C ARG A 147 -1.38 14.15 0.36
N GLU A 148 -2.67 14.14 0.65
CA GLU A 148 -3.29 15.09 1.58
C GLU A 148 -2.93 14.83 3.06
N HIS A 149 -2.90 13.58 3.51
CA HIS A 149 -2.52 13.26 4.89
C HIS A 149 -1.02 13.53 5.16
N LEU A 150 -0.11 13.15 4.26
CA LEU A 150 1.31 13.46 4.41
C LEU A 150 1.59 14.97 4.33
N ARG A 151 0.89 15.70 3.44
CA ARG A 151 0.98 17.16 3.38
C ARG A 151 0.59 17.80 4.72
N ARG A 152 -0.53 17.40 5.33
CA ARG A 152 -0.93 17.91 6.66
C ARG A 152 0.10 17.61 7.75
N LEU A 153 0.76 16.45 7.71
CA LEU A 153 1.84 16.13 8.64
C LEU A 153 3.06 17.01 8.40
N LYS A 154 3.52 17.18 7.16
CA LYS A 154 4.61 18.10 6.78
C LYS A 154 4.33 19.55 7.19
N ASP A 155 3.11 20.03 6.94
CA ASP A 155 2.66 21.38 7.31
C ASP A 155 2.59 21.59 8.84
N THR A 156 2.50 20.50 9.63
CA THR A 156 2.47 20.52 11.11
C THR A 156 3.87 20.37 11.71
N TYR A 157 4.68 19.48 11.16
CA TYR A 157 5.97 19.03 11.69
C TYR A 157 7.13 19.62 10.86
N THR A 158 7.17 20.95 10.79
CA THR A 158 8.04 21.70 9.86
C THR A 158 9.54 21.59 10.15
N ALA A 159 9.95 21.10 11.33
CA ALA A 159 11.36 20.84 11.63
C ALA A 159 11.91 19.54 11.00
N GLN A 160 11.05 18.71 10.40
CA GLN A 160 11.46 17.42 9.81
C GLN A 160 12.03 17.60 8.38
N PRO A 161 13.09 16.86 7.99
CA PRO A 161 13.69 16.98 6.66
C PRO A 161 12.71 16.64 5.52
N GLU A 162 12.78 17.34 4.39
CA GLU A 162 11.91 17.07 3.24
C GLU A 162 12.02 15.62 2.74
N TYR A 163 13.24 15.10 2.65
CA TYR A 163 13.54 13.72 2.27
C TYR A 163 12.84 12.69 3.18
N SER A 164 12.59 13.02 4.46
CA SER A 164 11.87 12.14 5.38
C SER A 164 10.43 11.91 4.93
N TRP A 165 9.75 12.95 4.42
CA TRP A 165 8.39 12.83 3.86
C TRP A 165 8.39 12.11 2.51
N GLN A 166 9.41 12.35 1.69
CA GLN A 166 9.59 11.66 0.40
C GLN A 166 9.78 10.15 0.60
N ILE A 167 10.63 9.74 1.55
CA ILE A 167 10.87 8.32 1.90
C ILE A 167 9.58 7.66 2.41
N ILE A 168 8.82 8.33 3.29
CA ILE A 168 7.52 7.80 3.76
C ILE A 168 6.54 7.62 2.60
N ARG A 169 6.49 8.56 1.64
CA ARG A 169 5.65 8.48 0.45
C ARG A 169 6.07 7.33 -0.47
N SER A 170 7.32 7.30 -0.94
CA SER A 170 7.78 6.32 -1.93
C SER A 170 7.70 4.89 -1.41
N SER A 171 7.99 4.67 -0.11
CA SER A 171 7.92 3.36 0.53
C SER A 171 6.55 2.66 0.40
N VAL A 172 5.46 3.43 0.29
CA VAL A 172 4.09 2.87 0.19
C VAL A 172 3.45 3.01 -1.19
N VAL A 173 3.93 3.89 -2.07
CA VAL A 173 3.32 4.14 -3.39
C VAL A 173 3.26 2.87 -4.25
N ASP A 174 4.34 2.07 -4.29
CA ASP A 174 4.34 0.79 -5.02
C ASP A 174 3.22 -0.17 -4.54
N MET A 175 2.90 -0.15 -3.24
CA MET A 175 1.86 -0.98 -2.61
C MET A 175 0.44 -0.42 -2.81
N LEU A 176 0.30 0.87 -3.12
CA LEU A 176 -0.99 1.51 -3.42
C LEU A 176 -1.38 1.41 -4.90
N ASN A 177 -0.38 1.33 -5.78
CA ASN A 177 -0.56 1.27 -7.23
C ASN A 177 -1.00 -0.11 -7.75
N ASP A 178 -0.89 -1.16 -6.92
CA ASP A 178 -1.27 -2.56 -7.22
C ASP A 178 -0.83 -3.05 -8.62
N THR A 179 0.43 -2.74 -8.98
CA THR A 179 0.97 -2.96 -10.33
C THR A 179 1.25 -4.43 -10.65
N GLY A 180 1.06 -5.33 -9.70
CA GLY A 180 1.46 -6.75 -9.78
C GLY A 180 2.96 -7.01 -9.67
N PHE A 181 3.82 -5.98 -9.71
CA PHE A 181 5.28 -6.10 -9.61
C PHE A 181 5.82 -5.92 -8.19
N TYR A 182 5.03 -5.35 -7.27
CA TYR A 182 5.44 -5.17 -5.88
C TYR A 182 5.22 -6.45 -5.08
N THR A 183 6.30 -7.03 -4.55
CA THR A 183 6.30 -8.37 -3.94
C THR A 183 6.57 -8.40 -2.44
N GLY A 184 6.95 -7.29 -1.84
CA GLY A 184 7.37 -7.20 -0.44
C GLY A 184 6.47 -6.31 0.40
N PRO A 185 6.82 -6.08 1.67
CA PRO A 185 6.17 -5.12 2.54
C PRO A 185 6.83 -3.73 2.45
N ALA A 186 6.08 -2.70 2.82
CA ALA A 186 6.65 -1.38 3.02
C ALA A 186 7.33 -1.35 4.40
N VAL A 187 8.64 -1.11 4.45
CA VAL A 187 9.40 -1.07 5.71
C VAL A 187 10.04 0.30 5.84
N ILE A 188 9.75 1.00 6.95
CA ILE A 188 10.13 2.40 7.17
C ILE A 188 10.70 2.54 8.59
N THR A 189 11.95 2.94 8.73
CA THR A 189 12.63 3.03 10.04
C THR A 189 12.79 4.48 10.49
N PHE A 190 12.10 4.86 11.55
CA PHE A 190 12.21 6.15 12.21
C PHE A 190 13.40 6.13 13.16
N LEU A 191 14.51 6.72 12.73
CA LEU A 191 15.72 6.87 13.53
C LEU A 191 15.67 8.19 14.31
N ALA A 192 15.89 8.14 15.63
CA ALA A 192 15.85 9.32 16.48
C ALA A 192 16.92 9.29 17.58
N SER A 193 17.15 10.44 18.22
CA SER A 193 17.88 10.48 19.49
C SER A 193 16.98 9.97 20.62
N VAL A 194 17.53 9.27 21.60
CA VAL A 194 16.85 8.95 22.87
C VAL A 194 16.26 10.22 23.54
N LYS A 195 16.89 11.40 23.39
CA LYS A 195 16.29 12.66 23.89
C LYS A 195 14.97 13.04 23.21
N ASN A 196 14.78 12.60 21.96
CA ASN A 196 13.65 12.95 21.10
C ASN A 196 12.60 11.83 21.06
N GLU A 197 12.78 10.76 21.83
CA GLU A 197 11.98 9.54 21.83
C GLU A 197 10.47 9.82 21.85
N ARG A 198 10.02 10.60 22.84
CA ARG A 198 8.61 10.97 23.01
C ARG A 198 8.01 11.69 21.79
N PHE A 199 8.81 12.47 21.06
CA PHE A 199 8.38 13.11 19.82
C PHE A 199 8.33 12.09 18.68
N ALA A 200 9.39 11.31 18.47
CA ALA A 200 9.46 10.32 17.39
C ALA A 200 8.38 9.23 17.51
N THR A 201 8.09 8.76 18.73
CA THR A 201 7.01 7.81 19.03
C THR A 201 5.61 8.43 18.85
N CYS A 202 5.47 9.75 18.96
CA CYS A 202 4.26 10.45 18.56
C CYS A 202 4.15 10.58 17.03
N LEU A 203 5.23 11.00 16.36
CA LEU A 203 5.27 11.18 14.91
C LEU A 203 5.06 9.87 14.16
N SER A 204 5.68 8.76 14.58
CA SER A 204 5.49 7.44 14.00
C SER A 204 4.03 6.98 14.10
N LYS A 205 3.37 7.24 15.24
CA LYS A 205 1.92 6.98 15.45
C LYS A 205 1.03 7.91 14.62
N LYS A 206 1.40 9.18 14.42
CA LYS A 206 0.68 10.12 13.52
C LYS A 206 0.79 9.70 12.05
N VAL A 207 1.98 9.23 11.62
CA VAL A 207 2.20 8.64 10.29
C VAL A 207 1.45 7.32 10.14
N ALA A 208 1.45 6.45 11.15
CA ALA A 208 0.67 5.20 11.14
C ALA A 208 -0.84 5.47 10.95
N THR A 209 -1.40 6.43 11.68
CA THR A 209 -2.79 6.89 11.50
C THR A 209 -3.01 7.41 10.07
N ALA A 210 -2.13 8.28 9.54
CA ALA A 210 -2.23 8.80 8.17
C ALA A 210 -2.20 7.69 7.10
N LEU A 211 -1.31 6.71 7.25
CA LEU A 211 -1.24 5.56 6.35
C LEU A 211 -2.49 4.67 6.50
N SER A 212 -2.97 4.39 7.71
CA SER A 212 -4.17 3.56 7.89
C SER A 212 -5.41 4.13 7.17
N TYR A 213 -5.60 5.46 7.14
CA TYR A 213 -6.64 6.08 6.29
C TYR A 213 -6.39 5.90 4.79
N THR A 214 -5.14 5.81 4.36
CA THR A 214 -4.72 5.51 2.97
C THR A 214 -4.96 4.03 2.59
N PHE A 215 -5.06 3.14 3.58
CA PHE A 215 -5.39 1.72 3.41
C PHE A 215 -6.87 1.39 3.72
N ASP A 216 -7.72 2.41 3.83
CA ASP A 216 -9.15 2.30 4.21
C ASP A 216 -9.38 1.64 5.60
N ASP A 217 -8.33 1.57 6.43
CA ASP A 217 -8.35 0.97 7.78
C ASP A 217 -9.04 1.85 8.84
N GLY A 218 -9.42 3.08 8.47
CA GLY A 218 -10.24 3.96 9.31
C GLY A 218 -9.53 4.58 10.51
N GLY A 219 -8.20 4.70 10.48
CA GLY A 219 -7.37 5.20 11.58
C GLY A 219 -6.76 4.11 12.46
N ASP A 220 -7.07 2.84 12.20
CA ASP A 220 -6.69 1.68 13.01
C ASP A 220 -5.38 1.01 12.54
N TYR A 221 -4.51 0.63 13.46
CA TYR A 221 -3.22 0.00 13.18
C TYR A 221 -2.78 -0.91 14.33
N GLY A 222 -1.86 -1.83 14.06
CA GLY A 222 -1.25 -2.68 15.09
C GLY A 222 -0.07 -2.02 15.79
N THR A 223 0.19 -2.37 17.05
CA THR A 223 1.48 -2.09 17.70
C THR A 223 2.16 -3.37 18.18
N ILE A 224 3.49 -3.38 18.14
CA ILE A 224 4.37 -4.30 18.87
C ILE A 224 5.30 -3.40 19.68
N ASP A 225 5.14 -3.41 21.01
CA ASP A 225 5.91 -2.53 21.89
C ASP A 225 6.98 -3.33 22.65
N ALA A 226 8.22 -2.81 22.72
CA ALA A 226 9.38 -3.58 23.21
C ALA A 226 9.23 -4.08 24.66
N ASP A 227 8.48 -3.37 25.51
CA ASP A 227 8.13 -3.80 26.86
C ASP A 227 7.41 -5.17 26.88
N GLU A 228 6.62 -5.50 25.85
CA GLU A 228 5.96 -6.81 25.72
C GLU A 228 6.96 -7.93 25.38
N LEU A 229 8.14 -7.58 24.88
CA LEU A 229 9.18 -8.50 24.39
C LEU A 229 10.29 -8.75 25.43
N LEU A 230 10.21 -8.10 26.61
CA LEU A 230 11.08 -8.32 27.77
C LEU A 230 10.74 -9.64 28.52
N VAL A 231 10.62 -10.71 27.74
CA VAL A 231 10.19 -12.07 28.15
C VAL A 231 11.13 -13.12 27.54
N SER A 232 10.90 -14.40 27.82
CA SER A 232 11.68 -15.48 27.20
C SER A 232 11.46 -15.56 25.68
N GLU A 233 12.51 -15.98 24.96
CA GLU A 233 12.63 -15.98 23.49
C GLU A 233 11.38 -16.53 22.76
N ASP A 234 10.93 -17.73 23.12
CA ASP A 234 9.75 -18.36 22.51
C ASP A 234 8.44 -17.59 22.76
N VAL A 235 8.34 -16.89 23.90
CA VAL A 235 7.17 -16.06 24.23
C VAL A 235 7.21 -14.76 23.42
N ALA A 236 8.37 -14.12 23.28
CA ALA A 236 8.54 -12.91 22.46
C ALA A 236 8.20 -13.20 20.97
N ARG A 237 8.71 -14.31 20.42
CA ARG A 237 8.36 -14.79 19.08
C ARG A 237 6.84 -15.03 18.94
N HIS A 238 6.20 -15.64 19.94
CA HIS A 238 4.76 -15.92 19.92
C HIS A 238 3.90 -14.65 20.06
N ILE A 239 4.33 -13.66 20.83
CA ILE A 239 3.67 -12.34 20.93
C ILE A 239 3.66 -11.65 19.56
N ILE A 240 4.83 -11.57 18.89
CA ILE A 240 4.96 -10.99 17.55
C ILE A 240 4.07 -11.74 16.54
N ASP A 241 4.17 -13.07 16.50
CA ASP A 241 3.39 -13.92 15.59
C ASP A 241 1.87 -13.76 15.79
N ASN A 242 1.40 -13.75 17.05
CA ASN A 242 -0.01 -13.53 17.37
C ASN A 242 -0.49 -12.11 17.01
N ARG A 243 0.33 -11.08 17.29
CA ARG A 243 -0.01 -9.67 17.03
C ARG A 243 -0.13 -9.43 15.53
N CYS A 244 0.81 -9.91 14.72
CA CYS A 244 0.71 -9.86 13.26
C CYS A 244 -0.54 -10.60 12.74
N LYS A 245 -0.83 -11.81 13.24
CA LYS A 245 -2.04 -12.56 12.86
C LYS A 245 -3.33 -11.85 13.24
N GLU A 246 -3.40 -11.24 14.42
CA GLU A 246 -4.59 -10.48 14.82
C GLU A 246 -4.81 -9.25 13.93
N VAL A 247 -3.76 -8.45 13.75
CA VAL A 247 -3.80 -7.18 13.01
C VAL A 247 -4.05 -7.42 11.52
N VAL A 248 -3.29 -8.31 10.88
CA VAL A 248 -3.30 -8.50 9.43
C VAL A 248 -4.34 -9.53 8.99
N GLU A 249 -4.45 -10.69 9.64
CA GLU A 249 -5.35 -11.76 9.17
C GLU A 249 -6.78 -11.60 9.72
N LYS A 250 -6.95 -11.24 11.00
CA LYS A 250 -8.28 -11.16 11.64
C LYS A 250 -8.94 -9.80 11.52
N ARG A 251 -8.16 -8.71 11.63
CA ARG A 251 -8.62 -7.32 11.56
C ARG A 251 -8.39 -6.65 10.20
N GLN A 252 -7.67 -7.34 9.29
CA GLN A 252 -7.39 -6.90 7.92
C GLN A 252 -6.74 -5.51 7.84
N ARG A 253 -5.77 -5.25 8.74
CA ARG A 253 -5.02 -3.98 8.81
C ARG A 253 -3.68 -4.06 8.08
N HIS A 254 -3.35 -2.96 7.43
CA HIS A 254 -2.19 -2.81 6.54
C HIS A 254 -1.06 -2.00 7.17
N VAL A 255 -1.15 -1.64 8.46
CA VAL A 255 -0.15 -0.85 9.18
C VAL A 255 0.16 -1.46 10.55
N MET A 256 1.45 -1.61 10.83
CA MET A 256 2.01 -2.08 12.11
C MET A 256 3.09 -1.10 12.57
N VAL A 257 3.06 -0.68 13.83
CA VAL A 257 4.13 0.09 14.48
C VAL A 257 4.92 -0.83 15.41
N ALA A 258 6.21 -1.02 15.16
CA ALA A 258 7.12 -1.74 16.05
C ALA A 258 8.04 -0.73 16.75
N SER A 259 7.91 -0.60 18.06
CA SER A 259 8.69 0.38 18.83
C SER A 259 9.98 -0.20 19.41
N HIS A 260 10.98 0.66 19.57
CA HIS A 260 12.23 0.40 20.28
C HIS A 260 13.02 -0.85 19.82
N LEU A 261 13.30 -0.96 18.52
CA LEU A 261 14.05 -2.11 17.97
C LEU A 261 15.44 -2.27 18.60
N GLU A 262 16.05 -1.20 19.11
CA GLU A 262 17.32 -1.26 19.85
C GLU A 262 17.23 -2.02 21.20
N GLN A 263 16.01 -2.29 21.69
CA GLN A 263 15.75 -3.01 22.94
C GLN A 263 15.24 -4.44 22.70
N TRP A 264 14.99 -4.82 21.45
CA TRP A 264 14.55 -6.17 21.12
C TRP A 264 15.71 -7.16 21.34
N ASN A 265 15.44 -8.23 22.08
CA ASN A 265 16.39 -9.35 22.17
C ASN A 265 16.60 -9.99 20.78
N PRO A 266 17.74 -10.69 20.55
CA PRO A 266 18.05 -11.25 19.23
C PRO A 266 16.92 -12.10 18.63
N ASP A 267 16.23 -12.90 19.44
CA ASP A 267 15.19 -13.83 18.99
C ASP A 267 13.84 -13.18 18.66
N ALA A 268 13.56 -12.02 19.26
CA ALA A 268 12.51 -11.11 18.81
C ALA A 268 12.92 -10.43 17.49
N ALA A 269 14.16 -9.94 17.37
CA ALA A 269 14.68 -9.33 16.15
C ALA A 269 14.73 -10.33 14.97
N MET A 270 14.98 -11.63 15.22
CA MET A 270 14.87 -12.69 14.22
C MET A 270 13.49 -12.78 13.55
N MET A 271 12.41 -12.35 14.22
CA MET A 271 11.07 -12.30 13.61
C MET A 271 10.95 -11.22 12.53
N LEU A 272 11.80 -10.21 12.51
CA LEU A 272 11.83 -9.19 11.45
C LEU A 272 12.23 -9.81 10.11
N HIS A 273 13.04 -10.88 10.08
CA HIS A 273 13.43 -11.54 8.83
C HIS A 273 12.20 -12.05 8.02
N PRO A 274 11.30 -12.91 8.53
CA PRO A 274 10.11 -13.34 7.78
C PRO A 274 9.00 -12.28 7.67
N LEU A 275 9.10 -11.14 8.37
CA LEU A 275 8.11 -10.06 8.30
C LEU A 275 8.49 -8.95 7.30
N CYS A 276 9.77 -8.65 7.17
CA CYS A 276 10.32 -7.52 6.38
C CYS A 276 11.04 -7.95 5.08
N ASP A 277 10.97 -9.22 4.67
CA ASP A 277 11.63 -9.73 3.47
C ASP A 277 10.96 -9.27 2.16
N GLN A 278 11.71 -8.65 1.24
CA GLN A 278 11.18 -8.05 0.01
C GLN A 278 10.56 -9.07 -0.98
N GLU A 279 10.94 -10.36 -0.90
CA GLU A 279 10.46 -11.40 -1.81
C GLU A 279 9.54 -12.41 -1.10
N ASN A 280 9.84 -12.73 0.15
CA ASN A 280 9.29 -13.87 0.90
C ASN A 280 8.61 -13.44 2.22
N ALA A 281 8.32 -12.15 2.43
CA ALA A 281 7.57 -11.70 3.59
C ALA A 281 6.24 -12.46 3.73
N ARG A 282 5.95 -12.85 4.97
CA ARG A 282 4.70 -13.51 5.36
C ARG A 282 3.47 -12.65 5.07
N TYR A 283 3.61 -11.33 5.24
CA TYR A 283 2.56 -10.35 4.97
C TYR A 283 3.11 -9.27 4.05
N LYS A 284 2.79 -9.37 2.76
CA LYS A 284 3.28 -8.46 1.70
C LYS A 284 2.52 -7.13 1.73
N ASN A 285 1.20 -7.16 1.92
CA ASN A 285 0.37 -5.95 1.89
C ASN A 285 0.35 -5.22 3.25
N VAL A 286 1.52 -4.97 3.84
CA VAL A 286 1.67 -4.35 5.18
C VAL A 286 2.79 -3.31 5.17
N THR A 287 2.53 -2.17 5.82
CA THR A 287 3.54 -1.20 6.21
C THR A 287 4.01 -1.45 7.64
N TYR A 288 5.30 -1.72 7.82
CA TYR A 288 5.96 -1.74 9.11
C TYR A 288 6.65 -0.40 9.34
N ILE A 289 6.15 0.37 10.31
CA ILE A 289 6.81 1.56 10.85
C ILE A 289 7.62 1.10 12.06
N LEU A 290 8.94 1.11 11.92
CA LEU A 290 9.89 0.68 12.94
C LEU A 290 10.44 1.93 13.63
N THR A 291 10.74 1.90 14.94
CA THR A 291 11.48 3.00 15.60
C THR A 291 12.79 2.51 16.19
N VAL A 292 13.86 3.29 16.00
CA VAL A 292 15.21 3.02 16.51
C VAL A 292 15.74 4.26 17.21
N PHE A 293 16.23 4.08 18.44
CA PHE A 293 16.78 5.17 19.24
C PHE A 293 18.28 4.99 19.48
N THR A 294 19.04 6.07 19.29
CA THR A 294 20.49 6.09 19.54
C THR A 294 20.91 7.32 20.34
N LYS A 295 22.19 7.41 20.70
CA LYS A 295 22.72 8.52 21.50
C LYS A 295 22.57 9.83 20.72
N HIS A 296 22.59 10.93 21.45
CA HIS A 296 22.28 12.23 20.86
C HIS A 296 23.34 12.69 19.87
N GLU A 297 24.60 12.53 20.26
CA GLU A 297 25.80 12.76 19.45
C GLU A 297 25.70 12.13 18.04
N ASP A 298 25.28 10.86 17.94
CA ASP A 298 25.24 10.08 16.70
C ASP A 298 24.34 10.70 15.61
N VAL A 299 23.23 11.33 16.01
CA VAL A 299 22.19 11.88 15.11
C VAL A 299 22.04 13.40 15.18
N SER A 300 22.71 14.06 16.13
CA SER A 300 22.76 15.52 16.26
C SER A 300 23.42 16.20 15.07
N GLY A 301 23.22 17.52 14.96
CA GLY A 301 23.76 18.35 13.89
C GLY A 301 23.08 18.15 12.54
N ARG A 302 23.54 18.91 11.53
CA ARG A 302 23.12 18.71 10.14
C ARG A 302 23.67 17.36 9.67
N ARG A 303 22.77 16.52 9.13
CA ARG A 303 23.07 15.18 8.61
C ARG A 303 22.51 15.06 7.21
N GLU A 304 23.30 14.51 6.29
CA GLU A 304 22.91 14.27 4.91
C GLU A 304 22.06 13.00 4.79
N ARG A 305 21.14 12.93 3.81
CA ARG A 305 20.26 11.76 3.60
C ARG A 305 21.06 10.46 3.39
N THR A 306 22.25 10.57 2.81
CA THR A 306 23.24 9.50 2.59
C THR A 306 23.85 8.92 3.88
N GLU A 307 23.66 9.56 5.04
CA GLU A 307 24.07 9.03 6.35
C GLU A 307 22.98 8.20 7.02
N TYR A 308 21.69 8.41 6.68
CA TYR A 308 20.57 7.97 7.54
C TYR A 308 20.56 6.44 7.72
N ASP A 309 20.69 5.72 6.61
CA ASP A 309 20.71 4.26 6.58
C ASP A 309 21.87 3.72 7.44
N ARG A 310 23.09 4.25 7.25
CA ARG A 310 24.30 3.89 8.03
C ARG A 310 24.19 4.20 9.52
N LEU A 311 23.50 5.28 9.91
CA LEU A 311 23.31 5.62 11.32
C LEU A 311 22.36 4.62 12.00
N ALA A 312 21.30 4.17 11.31
CA ALA A 312 20.44 3.10 11.83
C ALA A 312 21.14 1.74 11.84
N GLU A 313 21.92 1.41 10.80
CA GLU A 313 22.78 0.22 10.76
C GLU A 313 23.76 0.20 11.94
N THR A 314 24.35 1.35 12.28
CA THR A 314 25.29 1.47 13.42
C THR A 314 24.57 1.24 14.75
N ALA A 315 23.41 1.87 14.95
CA ALA A 315 22.60 1.69 16.16
C ALA A 315 22.18 0.22 16.35
N LEU A 316 21.63 -0.42 15.31
CA LEU A 316 21.17 -1.80 15.36
C LEU A 316 22.32 -2.82 15.45
N ASN A 317 23.48 -2.55 14.84
CA ASN A 317 24.67 -3.40 15.05
C ASN A 317 25.19 -3.36 16.49
N SER A 318 25.11 -2.19 17.16
CA SER A 318 25.46 -2.07 18.58
C SER A 318 24.42 -2.67 19.51
N ALA A 319 23.12 -2.58 19.16
CA ALA A 319 22.04 -3.14 19.96
C ALA A 319 22.05 -4.68 19.95
N TRP A 320 22.31 -5.28 18.78
CA TRP A 320 22.26 -6.72 18.57
C TRP A 320 23.66 -7.36 18.49
N GLU A 321 24.67 -6.80 19.19
CA GLU A 321 26.06 -7.28 19.12
C GLU A 321 26.22 -8.78 19.45
N SER A 322 25.34 -9.32 20.29
CA SER A 322 25.28 -10.72 20.73
C SER A 322 24.69 -11.70 19.72
N MET A 323 24.04 -11.21 18.65
CA MET A 323 23.51 -12.03 17.56
C MET A 323 24.64 -12.53 16.63
N ASP A 324 24.43 -13.67 15.94
CA ASP A 324 25.31 -14.07 14.83
C ASP A 324 25.42 -12.95 13.78
N SER A 325 26.63 -12.77 13.23
CA SER A 325 26.91 -11.65 12.33
C SER A 325 26.18 -11.76 10.98
N ASN A 326 25.88 -12.97 10.50
CA ASN A 326 25.16 -13.16 9.23
C ASN A 326 23.66 -12.96 9.44
N GLN A 327 23.10 -13.50 10.53
CA GLN A 327 21.72 -13.24 10.95
C GLN A 327 21.46 -11.74 11.15
N ARG A 328 22.35 -11.04 11.87
CA ARG A 328 22.25 -9.60 12.11
C ARG A 328 22.31 -8.80 10.82
N PHE A 329 23.27 -9.08 9.94
CA PHE A 329 23.37 -8.40 8.64
C PHE A 329 22.12 -8.63 7.77
N ALA A 330 21.58 -9.86 7.76
CA ALA A 330 20.37 -10.20 7.02
C ALA A 330 19.11 -9.48 7.53
N ILE A 331 18.99 -9.25 8.85
CA ILE A 331 17.87 -8.48 9.42
C ILE A 331 18.06 -6.98 9.17
N ILE A 332 19.23 -6.44 9.49
CA ILE A 332 19.52 -5.00 9.37
C ILE A 332 19.26 -4.52 7.94
N SER A 333 19.79 -5.21 6.93
CA SER A 333 19.57 -4.88 5.51
C SER A 333 18.10 -4.91 5.05
N ARG A 334 17.19 -5.58 5.79
CA ARG A 334 15.74 -5.58 5.53
C ARG A 334 14.99 -4.43 6.23
N VAL A 335 15.61 -3.78 7.23
CA VAL A 335 14.97 -2.71 8.02
C VAL A 335 15.61 -1.34 7.82
N THR A 336 16.86 -1.24 7.35
CA THR A 336 17.56 0.03 7.09
C THR A 336 17.46 0.52 5.65
N GLY A 337 16.65 -0.11 4.80
CA GLY A 337 16.50 0.31 3.39
C GLY A 337 15.75 1.64 3.17
N ASN A 338 14.96 2.10 4.15
CA ASN A 338 14.23 3.37 4.12
C ASN A 338 14.30 4.05 5.50
N VAL A 339 15.42 4.72 5.82
CA VAL A 339 15.55 5.41 7.12
C VAL A 339 15.07 6.86 7.06
N VAL A 340 14.23 7.20 8.04
CA VAL A 340 13.60 8.50 8.26
C VAL A 340 14.25 9.12 9.49
N LEU A 341 15.09 10.15 9.31
CA LEU A 341 15.74 10.82 10.45
C LEU A 341 14.79 11.83 11.10
N VAL A 342 14.44 11.57 12.36
CA VAL A 342 13.53 12.40 13.14
C VAL A 342 14.28 13.51 13.89
N ARG A 343 13.85 14.75 13.68
CA ARG A 343 14.35 15.95 14.36
C ARG A 343 13.47 16.32 15.55
N GLU A 344 14.03 17.09 16.48
CA GLU A 344 13.28 17.59 17.64
C GLU A 344 12.29 18.67 17.18
N ASP A 345 11.02 18.50 17.54
CA ASP A 345 9.92 19.41 17.23
C ASP A 345 8.98 19.39 18.45
N SER A 346 9.42 20.06 19.52
CA SER A 346 8.99 19.78 20.90
C SER A 346 7.60 20.33 21.28
N GLU A 347 6.98 21.13 20.41
CA GLU A 347 5.67 21.76 20.65
C GLU A 347 4.51 21.04 19.92
N SER A 348 4.77 20.50 18.72
CA SER A 348 3.76 20.02 17.76
C SER A 348 3.14 18.65 18.05
N CYS A 349 3.62 17.94 19.08
CA CYS A 349 3.09 16.64 19.51
C CYS A 349 2.33 16.68 20.85
N PHE A 350 2.12 17.87 21.43
CA PHE A 350 1.37 18.06 22.69
C PHE A 350 0.14 18.99 22.55
N ALA A 351 -0.24 19.30 21.30
CA ALA A 351 -1.45 20.03 20.91
C ALA A 351 -2.55 19.07 20.42
#